data_AF-A0A453F416-F1
#
_entry.id   AF-A0A453F416-F1
#
_cell.length_a   1.000
_cell.length_b   1.000
_cell.length_c   1.000
_cell.angle_alpha   90.00
_cell.angle_beta   90.00
_cell.angle_gamma   90.00
#
_symmetry.space_group_name_H-M   'P 1'
#
loop_
_entity.id
_entity.type
_entity.pdbx_description
1 polymer ?
#
loop_
_entity_poly.entity_id
_entity_poly.type
_entity_poly.pdbx_seq_one_letter_code
_entity_poly.pdbx_strand_id
1 'polypeptide(L)'
;TKRKGWINHSIKGPESIADHMYRMALMALIADDLPAVNRERCIKIAIVHDIAEAIVGDITPSDGIPKAEKSRREQEALNEMCEVLGGGSTELRKLRGCGKNTKTTPLLKPIS
;
A
#
# COMPACT_ATOMS: atom_id res chain seq x y z
N THR A 1 -6.90 9.85 -3.09
CA THR A 1 -7.80 9.59 -1.95
C THR A 1 -7.18 10.09 -0.65
N LYS A 2 -7.98 10.65 0.27
CA LYS A 2 -7.54 11.08 1.60
C LYS A 2 -7.52 9.91 2.59
N ARG A 3 -6.57 9.91 3.53
CA ARG A 3 -6.47 8.88 4.57
C ARG A 3 -7.64 9.03 5.56
N LYS A 4 -8.52 8.03 5.57
CA LYS A 4 -9.81 8.05 6.25
C LYS A 4 -9.68 8.00 7.76
N GLY A 5 -8.63 7.36 8.29
CA GLY A 5 -8.33 7.37 9.72
C GLY A 5 -8.23 8.79 10.28
N TRP A 6 -7.58 9.72 9.58
CA TRP A 6 -7.48 11.12 10.00
C TRP A 6 -8.81 11.87 9.90
N ILE A 7 -9.61 11.58 8.87
CA ILE A 7 -10.95 12.14 8.69
C ILE A 7 -11.85 11.74 9.85
N ASN A 8 -11.84 10.46 10.24
CA ASN A 8 -12.64 9.94 11.35
C ASN A 8 -12.29 10.61 12.69
N HIS A 9 -11.06 11.11 12.83
CA HIS A 9 -10.60 11.87 14.01
C HIS A 9 -10.71 13.39 13.84
N SER A 10 -11.44 13.87 12.83
CA SER A 10 -11.67 15.31 12.57
C SER A 10 -10.39 16.15 12.40
N ILE A 11 -9.32 15.53 11.90
CA ILE A 11 -8.07 16.25 11.60
C ILE A 11 -8.24 17.10 10.34
N LYS A 12 -7.93 18.39 10.44
CA LYS A 12 -7.99 19.34 9.32
C LYS A 12 -6.80 19.11 8.37
N GLY A 13 -7.07 19.15 7.07
CA GLY A 13 -6.05 18.97 6.04
C GLY A 13 -5.34 17.61 6.10
N PRO A 14 -6.07 16.47 6.16
CA PRO A 14 -5.44 15.17 6.31
C PRO A 14 -4.57 14.84 5.08
N GLU A 15 -3.53 14.05 5.32
CA GLU A 15 -2.68 13.55 4.24
C GLU A 15 -3.49 12.71 3.24
N SER A 16 -3.02 12.68 1.99
CA SER A 16 -3.47 11.72 1.01
C SER A 16 -2.73 10.39 1.12
N ILE A 17 -3.28 9.34 0.51
CA ILE A 17 -2.60 8.04 0.38
C ILE A 17 -1.29 8.19 -0.42
N ALA A 18 -1.25 9.10 -1.41
CA ALA A 18 -0.02 9.40 -2.13
C ALA A 18 1.05 10.05 -1.23
N ASP A 19 0.66 10.99 -0.37
CA ASP A 19 1.58 11.61 0.61
C ASP A 19 2.17 10.55 1.56
N HIS A 20 1.32 9.60 1.99
CA HIS A 20 1.73 8.48 2.83
C HIS A 20 2.77 7.58 2.12
N MET A 21 2.45 7.09 0.93
CA MET A 21 3.34 6.22 0.15
C MET A 21 4.65 6.92 -0.20
N TYR A 22 4.60 8.21 -0.55
CA TYR A 22 5.79 9.02 -0.82
C TYR A 22 6.69 9.12 0.41
N ARG A 23 6.13 9.44 1.58
CA ARG A 23 6.91 9.51 2.82
C ARG A 23 7.51 8.16 3.20
N MET A 24 6.79 7.05 3.03
CA MET A 24 7.32 5.71 3.28
C MET A 24 8.45 5.34 2.32
N ALA A 25 8.32 5.67 1.04
CA ALA A 25 9.37 5.44 0.04
C ALA A 25 10.64 6.26 0.38
N LEU A 26 10.47 7.52 0.80
CA LEU A 26 11.57 8.36 1.25
C LEU A 26 12.24 7.78 2.51
N MET A 27 11.46 7.33 3.49
CA MET A 27 11.98 6.67 4.69
C MET A 27 12.78 5.40 4.34
N ALA A 28 12.28 4.58 3.42
CA ALA A 28 13.00 3.40 2.94
C ALA A 28 14.31 3.78 2.22
N LEU A 29 14.31 4.89 1.48
CA LEU A 29 15.50 5.39 0.78
C LEU A 29 16.61 5.84 1.74
N ILE A 30 16.26 6.58 2.80
CA ILE A 30 17.23 7.17 3.73
C ILE A 30 17.58 6.27 4.92
N ALA A 31 16.82 5.20 5.17
CA ALA A 31 17.11 4.27 6.24
C ALA A 31 18.47 3.58 6.02
N ASP A 32 19.18 3.32 7.11
CA ASP A 32 20.44 2.58 7.09
C ASP A 32 20.30 1.19 6.47
N ASP A 33 21.41 0.65 5.95
CA ASP A 33 21.44 -0.72 5.44
C ASP A 33 21.15 -1.70 6.58
N LEU A 34 20.04 -2.43 6.45
CA LEU A 34 19.70 -3.50 7.38
C LEU A 34 20.10 -4.85 6.77
N PRO A 35 20.78 -5.73 7.54
CA PRO A 35 21.10 -7.07 7.08
C PRO A 35 19.85 -7.81 6.59
N ALA A 36 19.95 -8.45 5.42
CA ALA A 36 18.86 -9.19 4.76
C ALA A 36 17.65 -8.35 4.30
N VAL A 37 17.73 -7.00 4.29
CA VAL A 37 16.70 -6.12 3.73
C VAL A 37 17.19 -5.53 2.41
N ASN A 38 16.38 -5.64 1.36
CA ASN A 38 16.67 -5.02 0.06
C ASN A 38 15.97 -3.65 -0.02
N ARG A 39 16.74 -2.56 0.06
CA ARG A 39 16.25 -1.17 0.01
C ARG A 39 15.41 -0.89 -1.24
N GLU A 40 15.90 -1.25 -2.42
CA GLU A 40 15.21 -1.02 -3.69
C GLU A 40 13.83 -1.69 -3.70
N ARG A 41 13.77 -2.93 -3.21
CA ARG A 41 12.52 -3.67 -3.07
C ARG A 41 11.58 -2.98 -2.08
N CYS A 42 12.08 -2.48 -0.94
CA CYS A 42 11.26 -1.76 0.04
C CYS A 42 10.66 -0.47 -0.56
N ILE A 43 11.45 0.31 -1.32
CA ILE A 43 10.97 1.50 -2.02
C ILE A 43 9.86 1.12 -3.01
N LYS A 44 10.09 0.09 -3.83
CA LYS A 44 9.09 -0.41 -4.79
C LYS A 44 7.79 -0.83 -4.10
N ILE A 45 7.87 -1.56 -2.99
CA ILE A 45 6.68 -1.96 -2.20
C ILE A 45 5.98 -0.72 -1.63
N ALA A 46 6.71 0.22 -1.02
CA ALA A 46 6.13 1.42 -0.42
C ALA A 46 5.31 2.22 -1.43
N ILE A 47 5.76 2.33 -2.69
CA ILE A 47 5.08 3.05 -3.77
C ILE A 47 3.77 2.36 -4.21
N VAL A 48 3.65 1.03 -4.08
CA VAL A 48 2.53 0.27 -4.69
C VAL A 48 1.60 -0.42 -3.71
N HIS A 49 1.92 -0.47 -2.41
CA HIS A 49 1.18 -1.30 -1.45
C HIS A 49 -0.30 -0.90 -1.31
N ASP A 50 -0.56 0.41 -1.30
CA ASP A 50 -1.90 1.02 -1.20
C ASP A 50 -2.43 1.54 -2.55
N ILE A 51 -1.83 1.13 -3.68
CA ILE A 51 -2.25 1.63 -5.00
C ILE A 51 -3.73 1.33 -5.28
N ALA A 52 -4.25 0.20 -4.78
CA ALA A 52 -5.65 -0.20 -4.94
C ALA A 52 -6.63 0.78 -4.27
N GLU A 53 -6.20 1.51 -3.24
CA GLU A 53 -7.03 2.48 -2.51
C GLU A 53 -7.29 3.76 -3.32
N ALA A 54 -6.62 3.91 -4.47
CA ALA A 54 -7.00 4.92 -5.46
C ALA A 54 -8.38 4.64 -6.09
N ILE A 55 -8.77 3.36 -6.20
CA ILE A 55 -10.08 2.93 -6.72
C ILE A 55 -11.03 2.59 -5.57
N VAL A 56 -10.57 1.77 -4.61
CA VAL A 56 -11.42 1.23 -3.53
C VAL A 56 -11.69 2.24 -2.41
N GLY A 57 -10.82 3.24 -2.27
CA GLY A 57 -10.78 4.12 -1.10
C GLY A 57 -9.99 3.53 0.08
N ASP A 58 -9.64 4.37 1.05
CA ASP A 58 -8.99 3.96 2.31
C ASP A 58 -10.04 3.30 3.22
N ILE A 59 -10.10 1.97 3.22
CA ILE A 59 -11.00 1.18 4.07
C ILE A 59 -10.35 0.98 5.44
N THR A 60 -11.03 1.48 6.46
CA THR A 60 -10.58 1.47 7.86
C THR A 60 -11.33 0.41 8.70
N PRO A 61 -10.80 0.00 9.86
CA PRO A 61 -11.51 -0.92 10.74
C PRO A 61 -12.92 -0.45 11.16
N SER A 62 -13.12 0.86 11.28
CA SER A 62 -14.43 1.47 11.59
C SER A 62 -15.48 1.27 10.50
N ASP A 63 -15.10 0.86 9.29
CA ASP A 63 -16.04 0.62 8.19
C ASP A 63 -16.76 -0.73 8.29
N GLY A 64 -16.36 -1.60 9.21
CA GLY A 64 -17.01 -2.89 9.44
C GLY A 64 -16.92 -3.87 8.26
N ILE A 65 -16.08 -3.58 7.26
CA ILE A 65 -15.90 -4.44 6.09
C ILE A 65 -15.05 -5.66 6.47
N PRO A 66 -15.53 -6.89 6.25
CA PRO A 66 -14.75 -8.10 6.51
C PRO A 66 -13.44 -8.10 5.72
N LYS A 67 -12.36 -8.64 6.32
CA LYS A 67 -11.03 -8.71 5.68
C LYS A 67 -11.06 -9.40 4.31
N ALA A 68 -11.88 -10.42 4.15
CA ALA A 68 -12.05 -11.13 2.87
C ALA A 68 -12.64 -10.21 1.79
N GLU A 69 -13.64 -9.40 2.13
CA GLU A 69 -14.27 -8.47 1.21
C GLU A 69 -13.35 -7.28 0.87
N LYS A 70 -12.60 -6.74 1.86
CA LYS A 70 -11.53 -5.75 1.60
C LYS A 70 -10.53 -6.32 0.59
N SER A 71 -10.07 -7.54 0.82
CA SER A 71 -9.10 -8.20 -0.08
C SER A 71 -9.66 -8.45 -1.48
N ARG A 72 -10.96 -8.79 -1.60
CA ARG A 72 -11.61 -8.99 -2.90
C ARG A 72 -11.66 -7.68 -3.70
N ARG A 73 -12.14 -6.60 -3.08
CA ARG A 73 -12.23 -5.26 -3.72
C ARG A 73 -10.86 -4.75 -4.16
N GLU A 74 -9.86 -4.87 -3.29
CA GLU A 74 -8.49 -4.48 -3.64
C GLU A 74 -7.93 -5.31 -4.79
N GLN A 75 -8.24 -6.61 -4.85
CA GLN A 75 -7.77 -7.48 -5.92
C GLN A 75 -8.41 -7.13 -7.27
N GLU A 76 -9.69 -6.77 -7.27
CA GLU A 76 -10.42 -6.31 -8.46
C GLU A 76 -9.85 -4.98 -8.98
N ALA A 77 -9.66 -4.00 -8.10
CA ALA A 77 -9.02 -2.74 -8.45
C ALA A 77 -7.61 -2.94 -9.02
N LEU A 78 -6.82 -3.84 -8.46
CA LEU A 78 -5.50 -4.16 -9.01
C LEU A 78 -5.59 -4.80 -10.40
N ASN A 79 -6.59 -5.65 -10.65
CA ASN A 79 -6.77 -6.25 -11.97
C ASN A 79 -7.09 -5.19 -13.00
N GLU A 80 -8.01 -4.27 -12.70
CA GLU A 80 -8.36 -3.14 -13.55
C GLU A 80 -7.12 -2.27 -13.86
N MET A 81 -6.33 -1.93 -12.84
CA MET A 81 -5.07 -1.19 -13.04
C MET A 81 -4.07 -1.94 -13.93
N CYS A 82 -3.97 -3.27 -13.79
CA CYS A 82 -3.09 -4.07 -14.64
C CYS A 82 -3.55 -4.08 -16.11
N GLU A 83 -4.86 -4.07 -16.35
CA GLU A 83 -5.44 -4.00 -17.69
C GLU A 83 -5.13 -2.66 -18.36
N VAL A 84 -5.33 -1.55 -17.64
CA VAL A 84 -5.00 -0.20 -18.11
C VAL A 84 -3.51 -0.05 -18.47
N LEU A 85 -2.63 -0.69 -17.69
CA LEU A 85 -1.18 -0.65 -17.90
C LEU A 85 -0.68 -1.64 -18.97
N GLY A 86 -1.57 -2.20 -19.81
CA GLY A 86 -1.21 -3.03 -20.95
C GLY A 86 -0.94 -4.50 -20.61
N GLY A 87 -1.57 -5.02 -19.55
CA GLY A 87 -1.63 -6.46 -19.23
C GLY A 87 -0.33 -7.10 -18.71
N GLY A 88 0.79 -6.35 -18.72
CA GLY A 88 2.13 -6.88 -18.47
C GLY A 88 2.73 -6.60 -17.09
N SER A 89 2.02 -6.00 -16.14
CA SER A 89 2.57 -5.57 -14.84
C SER A 89 2.82 -6.74 -13.87
N THR A 90 3.68 -7.69 -14.29
CA THR A 90 4.17 -8.80 -13.48
C THR A 90 4.77 -8.29 -12.18
N GLU A 91 5.44 -7.14 -12.21
CA GLU A 91 6.11 -6.57 -11.06
C GLU A 91 5.12 -6.07 -10.00
N LEU A 92 4.02 -5.43 -10.40
CA LEU A 92 2.99 -4.98 -9.46
C LEU A 92 2.38 -6.18 -8.69
N ARG A 93 2.06 -7.25 -9.43
CA ARG A 93 1.54 -8.50 -8.85
C ARG A 93 2.57 -9.19 -7.95
N LYS A 94 3.85 -9.23 -8.36
CA LYS A 94 4.96 -9.81 -7.57
C LYS A 94 5.18 -9.07 -6.25
N LEU A 95 5.16 -7.74 -6.27
CA LEU A 95 5.38 -6.90 -5.08
C LEU A 95 4.23 -7.07 -4.06
N ARG A 96 2.98 -7.17 -4.51
CA ARG A 96 1.80 -7.46 -3.65
C ARG A 96 1.82 -8.88 -3.08
N GLY A 97 2.18 -9.88 -3.88
CA GLY A 97 2.22 -11.29 -3.46
C GLY A 97 3.30 -11.57 -2.40
N CYS A 98 4.45 -10.91 -2.50
CA CYS A 98 5.56 -11.16 -1.58
C CYS A 98 5.43 -10.45 -0.22
N GLY A 99 4.63 -9.39 -0.11
CA GLY A 99 4.34 -8.78 1.21
C GLY A 99 3.64 -9.72 2.19
N LYS A 100 3.05 -10.83 1.71
CA LYS A 100 2.34 -11.84 2.52
C LYS A 100 3.22 -13.00 2.99
N ASN A 101 4.39 -13.23 2.37
CA ASN A 101 5.32 -14.30 2.73
C ASN A 101 6.75 -13.78 2.58
N THR A 102 7.44 -13.64 3.72
CA THR A 102 8.92 -13.54 3.93
C THR A 102 9.29 -12.36 4.83
N LYS A 103 10.39 -12.54 5.56
CA LYS A 103 10.96 -11.74 6.65
C LYS A 103 11.39 -10.29 6.27
N THR A 104 10.82 -9.70 5.21
CA THR A 104 11.19 -8.39 4.66
C THR A 104 10.29 -7.23 5.14
N THR A 105 9.23 -7.53 5.89
CA THR A 105 8.13 -6.60 6.19
C THR A 105 8.06 -5.95 7.58
N PRO A 106 9.08 -5.90 8.47
CA PRO A 106 8.92 -5.18 9.74
C PRO A 106 8.62 -3.68 9.54
N LEU A 107 9.22 -3.06 8.52
CA LEU A 107 9.16 -1.62 8.29
C LEU A 107 7.89 -1.13 7.56
N LEU A 108 7.14 -2.04 6.95
CA LEU A 108 6.03 -1.72 6.04
C LEU A 108 4.71 -2.34 6.49
N LYS A 109 4.57 -2.73 7.76
CA LYS A 109 3.27 -3.17 8.28
C LYS A 109 2.31 -1.99 8.21
N PRO A 110 1.19 -2.10 7.47
CA PRO A 110 0.21 -1.02 7.40
C PRO A 110 -0.36 -0.78 8.80
N ILE A 111 -0.36 0.50 9.19
CA ILE A 111 -1.08 1.00 10.36
C ILE A 111 -2.52 1.19 9.89
N SER A 112 -3.25 0.09 9.74
CA SER A 112 -4.70 0.07 9.46
C SER A 112 -5.41 -0.65 10.59
#